data_AF-A0A3D5VQV2-F1
#
_entry.id   AF-A0A3D5VQV2-F1
#
_cell.length_a   1.000
_cell.length_b   1.000
_cell.length_c   1.000
_cell.angle_alpha   90.00
_cell.angle_beta   90.00
_cell.angle_gamma   90.00
#
_symmetry.space_group_name_H-M   'P 1'
#
loop_
_entity.id
_entity.type
_entity.pdbx_description
1 polymer ?
#
loop_
_entity_poly.entity_id
_entity_poly.type
_entity_poly.pdbx_seq_one_letter_code
_entity_poly.pdbx_strand_id
1 'polypeptide(L)'
;MRHPSRTTPLQQGGFTLVELVMVIVIMGVIGAVVAVFMRSPIDAYLDSNRRAALTDTADTAVRRMSRDVRKALPNSVRTPNPQCLEFIPTRTGGRYRTAETVAGDNTSLNFAVADTTFNMLGQHSLSPADQQIQIGDTIAVYNLGIAGASAYLGDNTAAVTGVTDGAETTISIAAKQFPLESGSTRFHVIPVEEQVVAYVCTGGNLHRTVTTGSFNSTCPVSGPVLAANVGSCTFVYSGSDLQRNGLVQIQLDLNSNNEPVRLYHEVHVNNSP
;
A
#
# COMPACT_ATOMS: atom_id res chain seq x y z
N MET A 1 21.08 -47.41 -85.58
CA MET A 1 20.73 -47.73 -84.19
C MET A 1 20.43 -46.44 -83.44
N ARG A 2 19.16 -46.17 -83.09
CA ARG A 2 18.77 -45.35 -81.93
C ARG A 2 17.28 -45.59 -81.65
N HIS A 3 17.01 -46.06 -80.45
CA HIS A 3 15.68 -46.26 -79.86
C HIS A 3 15.43 -45.10 -78.85
N PRO A 4 14.24 -44.99 -78.24
CA PRO A 4 13.20 -43.99 -78.52
C PRO A 4 13.11 -42.89 -77.44
N SER A 5 12.20 -41.92 -77.63
CA SER A 5 11.68 -41.12 -76.51
C SER A 5 10.17 -40.91 -76.69
N ARG A 6 9.38 -41.75 -76.02
CA ARG A 6 7.94 -41.55 -75.83
C ARG A 6 7.75 -40.63 -74.64
N THR A 7 7.31 -39.39 -74.89
CA THR A 7 6.77 -38.49 -73.87
C THR A 7 5.26 -38.68 -73.83
N THR A 8 4.75 -39.32 -72.79
CA THR A 8 3.31 -39.36 -72.50
C THR A 8 2.85 -37.98 -72.02
N PRO A 9 1.83 -37.36 -72.64
CA PRO A 9 1.27 -36.12 -72.14
C PRO A 9 0.49 -36.40 -70.86
N LEU A 10 0.79 -35.66 -69.80
CA LEU A 10 -0.03 -35.62 -68.59
C LEU A 10 -1.38 -34.99 -68.96
N GLN A 11 -2.45 -35.78 -68.94
CA GLN A 11 -3.82 -35.25 -69.02
C GLN A 11 -4.09 -34.41 -67.78
N GLN A 12 -4.21 -33.08 -67.95
CA GLN A 12 -4.77 -32.21 -66.93
C GLN A 12 -6.29 -32.41 -66.93
N GLY A 13 -6.81 -33.10 -65.91
CA GLY A 13 -8.24 -33.16 -65.64
C GLY A 13 -8.74 -31.79 -65.17
N GLY A 14 -9.73 -31.21 -65.85
CA GLY A 14 -10.42 -30.01 -65.39
C GLY A 14 -11.43 -30.34 -64.27
N PHE A 15 -11.53 -29.45 -63.28
CA PHE A 15 -12.51 -29.54 -62.19
C PHE A 15 -13.94 -29.36 -62.72
N THR A 16 -14.89 -30.16 -62.21
CA THR A 16 -16.32 -30.00 -62.57
C THR A 16 -17.02 -28.99 -61.66
N LEU A 17 -18.09 -28.35 -62.14
CA LEU A 17 -18.90 -27.43 -61.32
C LEU A 17 -19.47 -28.12 -60.08
N VAL A 18 -19.83 -29.40 -60.19
CA VAL A 18 -20.34 -30.20 -59.07
C VAL A 18 -19.26 -30.40 -58.00
N GLU A 19 -18.02 -30.63 -58.42
CA GLU A 19 -16.88 -30.78 -57.52
C GLU A 19 -16.60 -29.48 -56.75
N LEU A 20 -16.65 -28.33 -57.42
CA LEU A 20 -16.51 -27.02 -56.77
C LEU A 20 -17.62 -26.77 -55.72
N VAL A 21 -18.88 -27.04 -56.07
CA VAL A 21 -20.02 -26.86 -55.15
C VAL A 21 -19.89 -27.77 -53.93
N MET A 22 -19.52 -29.03 -54.13
CA MET A 22 -19.32 -29.99 -53.03
C MET A 22 -18.20 -29.53 -52.08
N VAL A 23 -17.09 -28.99 -52.60
CA VAL A 23 -15.99 -28.46 -51.78
C VAL A 23 -16.45 -27.28 -50.93
N ILE A 24 -17.18 -26.32 -51.50
CA ILE A 24 -17.67 -25.15 -50.77
C ILE A 24 -18.63 -25.58 -49.64
N VAL A 25 -19.54 -26.53 -49.92
CA VAL A 25 -20.47 -27.05 -48.91
C VAL A 25 -19.72 -27.76 -47.78
N ILE A 26 -18.75 -28.62 -48.10
CA ILE A 26 -17.96 -29.34 -47.09
C ILE A 26 -17.12 -28.37 -46.25
N MET A 27 -16.47 -27.39 -46.87
CA MET A 27 -15.73 -26.35 -46.15
C MET A 27 -16.64 -25.54 -45.23
N GLY A 28 -17.86 -25.23 -45.66
CA GLY A 28 -18.86 -24.54 -44.83
C GLY A 28 -19.23 -25.34 -43.59
N VAL A 29 -19.51 -26.64 -43.73
CA VAL A 29 -19.87 -27.53 -42.61
C VAL A 29 -18.68 -27.68 -41.65
N ILE A 30 -17.49 -27.96 -42.15
CA ILE A 30 -16.28 -28.12 -41.32
C ILE A 30 -15.96 -26.80 -40.60
N GLY A 31 -16.05 -25.66 -41.31
CA GLY A 31 -15.81 -24.34 -40.73
C GLY A 31 -16.77 -24.03 -39.58
N ALA A 32 -18.06 -24.34 -39.74
CA ALA A 32 -19.05 -24.15 -38.67
C ALA A 32 -18.74 -25.04 -37.45
N VAL A 33 -18.37 -26.31 -37.66
CA VAL A 33 -18.01 -27.24 -36.58
C VAL A 33 -16.76 -26.74 -35.84
N VAL A 34 -15.71 -26.35 -36.55
CA VAL A 34 -14.46 -25.83 -35.96
C VAL A 34 -14.73 -24.53 -35.18
N ALA A 35 -15.57 -23.63 -35.70
CA ALA A 35 -15.89 -22.37 -35.02
C ALA A 35 -16.55 -22.61 -33.65
N VAL A 36 -17.48 -23.58 -33.55
CA VAL A 36 -18.12 -23.94 -32.28
C VAL A 36 -17.10 -24.52 -31.29
N PHE A 37 -16.21 -25.41 -31.76
CA PHE A 37 -15.18 -26.02 -30.91
C PHE A 37 -14.09 -25.04 -30.46
N MET A 38 -13.73 -24.05 -31.29
CA MET A 38 -12.69 -23.06 -30.96
C MET A 38 -13.18 -21.97 -30.01
N ARG A 39 -14.49 -21.69 -29.96
CA ARG A 39 -15.04 -20.66 -29.09
C ARG A 39 -14.73 -20.91 -27.61
N SER A 40 -14.94 -22.14 -27.14
CA SER A 40 -14.75 -22.48 -25.71
C SER A 40 -13.29 -22.32 -25.23
N PRO A 41 -12.26 -22.84 -25.94
CA PRO A 41 -10.86 -22.59 -25.60
C PRO A 41 -10.47 -21.10 -25.62
N ILE A 42 -11.02 -20.33 -26.56
CA ILE A 42 -10.75 -18.88 -26.65
C ILE A 42 -11.38 -18.14 -25.46
N ASP A 43 -12.66 -18.40 -25.17
CA ASP A 43 -13.36 -17.79 -24.03
C ASP A 43 -12.66 -18.15 -22.71
N ALA A 44 -12.28 -19.43 -22.53
CA ALA A 44 -11.54 -19.89 -21.36
C ALA A 44 -10.17 -19.21 -21.21
N TYR A 45 -9.46 -18.99 -22.33
CA TYR A 45 -8.19 -18.27 -22.33
C TYR A 45 -8.37 -16.80 -21.93
N LEU A 46 -9.40 -16.14 -22.46
CA LEU A 46 -9.71 -14.74 -22.13
C LEU A 46 -10.12 -14.57 -20.67
N ASP A 47 -10.95 -15.46 -20.14
CA ASP A 47 -11.36 -15.44 -18.74
C ASP A 47 -10.16 -15.74 -17.81
N SER A 48 -9.32 -16.72 -18.14
CA SER A 48 -8.08 -16.99 -17.40
C SER A 48 -7.16 -15.76 -17.33
N ASN A 49 -7.01 -15.03 -18.43
CA ASN A 49 -6.21 -13.81 -18.47
C ASN A 49 -6.82 -12.69 -17.62
N ARG A 50 -8.14 -12.53 -17.66
CA ARG A 50 -8.85 -11.52 -16.88
C ARG A 50 -8.76 -11.82 -15.38
N ARG A 51 -8.95 -13.08 -14.96
CA ARG A 51 -8.73 -13.50 -13.58
C ARG A 51 -7.32 -13.21 -13.09
N ALA A 52 -6.32 -13.51 -13.92
CA ALA A 52 -4.93 -13.28 -13.58
C ALA A 52 -4.65 -11.78 -13.36
N ALA A 53 -5.16 -10.91 -14.24
CA ALA A 53 -5.02 -9.46 -14.11
C ALA A 53 -5.71 -8.89 -12.86
N LEU A 54 -6.92 -9.36 -12.55
CA LEU A 54 -7.64 -8.95 -11.32
C LEU A 54 -6.91 -9.41 -10.06
N THR A 55 -6.40 -10.65 -10.06
CA THR A 55 -5.64 -11.21 -8.93
C THR A 55 -4.35 -10.44 -8.70
N ASP A 56 -3.59 -10.14 -9.76
CA ASP A 56 -2.34 -9.37 -9.65
C ASP A 56 -2.58 -7.93 -9.14
N THR A 57 -3.67 -7.30 -9.60
CA THR A 57 -4.11 -5.99 -9.12
C THR A 57 -4.45 -6.03 -7.63
N ALA A 58 -5.21 -7.05 -7.20
CA ALA A 58 -5.58 -7.24 -5.80
C ALA A 58 -4.35 -7.48 -4.91
N ASP A 59 -3.47 -8.38 -5.33
CA ASP A 59 -2.23 -8.72 -4.62
C ASP A 59 -1.30 -7.50 -4.48
N THR A 60 -1.12 -6.75 -5.56
CA THR A 60 -0.27 -5.55 -5.54
C THR A 60 -0.84 -4.48 -4.61
N ALA A 61 -2.15 -4.24 -4.67
CA ALA A 61 -2.82 -3.28 -3.79
C ALA A 61 -2.69 -3.68 -2.32
N VAL A 62 -2.97 -4.94 -1.99
CA VAL A 62 -2.88 -5.45 -0.62
C VAL A 62 -1.45 -5.49 -0.09
N ARG A 63 -0.46 -5.86 -0.91
CA ARG A 63 0.95 -5.80 -0.53
C ARG A 63 1.40 -4.37 -0.26
N ARG A 64 0.91 -3.39 -1.02
CA ARG A 64 1.18 -1.98 -0.74
C ARG A 64 0.54 -1.55 0.58
N MET A 65 -0.75 -1.82 0.79
CA MET A 65 -1.45 -1.54 2.05
C MET A 65 -0.72 -2.17 3.25
N SER A 66 -0.32 -3.44 3.13
CA SER A 66 0.42 -4.17 4.18
C SER A 66 1.75 -3.50 4.54
N ARG A 67 2.50 -3.02 3.54
CA ARG A 67 3.76 -2.28 3.80
C ARG A 67 3.52 -0.94 4.50
N ASP A 68 2.51 -0.20 4.07
CA ASP A 68 2.23 1.12 4.66
C ASP A 68 1.69 0.96 6.10
N VAL A 69 0.79 0.02 6.33
CA VAL A 69 0.23 -0.30 7.67
C VAL A 69 1.31 -0.76 8.65
N ARG A 70 2.31 -1.53 8.20
CA ARG A 70 3.45 -1.93 9.05
C ARG A 70 4.30 -0.75 9.53
N LYS A 71 4.24 0.39 8.83
CA LYS A 71 4.89 1.63 9.22
C LYS A 71 3.95 2.58 9.97
N ALA A 72 2.76 2.14 10.36
CA ALA A 72 1.86 2.97 11.14
C ALA A 72 2.47 3.32 12.50
N LEU A 73 2.25 4.56 12.93
CA LEU A 73 2.53 5.00 14.28
C LEU A 73 1.72 4.12 15.25
N PRO A 74 2.32 3.63 16.35
CA PRO A 74 1.61 2.81 17.34
C PRO A 74 0.29 3.47 17.75
N ASN A 75 -0.79 2.69 17.80
CA ASN A 75 -2.13 3.16 18.19
C ASN A 75 -2.71 4.29 17.32
N SER A 76 -2.27 4.44 16.06
CA SER A 76 -2.85 5.40 15.12
C SER A 76 -3.78 4.76 14.07
N VAL A 77 -3.76 3.43 13.92
CA VAL A 77 -4.61 2.73 12.97
C VAL A 77 -6.07 2.79 13.43
N ARG A 78 -6.95 3.20 12.53
CA ARG A 78 -8.40 3.25 12.76
C ARG A 78 -9.17 2.95 11.48
N THR A 79 -10.41 2.51 11.63
CA THR A 79 -11.35 2.30 10.54
C THR A 79 -12.59 3.18 10.78
N PRO A 80 -12.58 4.47 10.36
CA PRO A 80 -13.71 5.37 10.60
C PRO A 80 -15.03 4.87 10.01
N ASN A 81 -14.96 4.07 8.95
CA ASN A 81 -16.05 3.27 8.41
C ASN A 81 -15.48 1.99 7.75
N PRO A 82 -16.31 0.97 7.45
CA PRO A 82 -15.82 -0.31 6.91
C PRO A 82 -15.09 -0.21 5.56
N GLN A 83 -15.35 0.82 4.75
CA GLN A 83 -14.70 1.04 3.46
C GLN A 83 -13.46 1.93 3.56
N CYS A 84 -13.03 2.27 4.77
CA CYS A 84 -11.89 3.11 5.00
C CYS A 84 -10.97 2.58 6.11
N LEU A 85 -9.69 2.52 5.79
CA LEU A 85 -8.59 2.32 6.73
C LEU A 85 -7.74 3.59 6.76
N GLU A 86 -7.46 4.12 7.94
CA GLU A 86 -6.65 5.33 8.11
C GLU A 86 -5.63 5.16 9.23
N PHE A 87 -4.44 5.74 9.06
CA PHE A 87 -3.37 5.71 10.05
C PHE A 87 -2.38 6.86 9.84
N ILE A 88 -1.59 7.14 10.86
CA ILE A 88 -0.45 8.06 10.77
C ILE A 88 0.78 7.23 10.42
N PRO A 89 1.46 7.43 9.29
CA PRO A 89 2.67 6.67 8.98
C PRO A 89 3.87 7.21 9.78
N THR A 90 4.92 6.39 9.86
CA THR A 90 6.22 6.77 10.43
C THR A 90 7.30 6.63 9.37
N ARG A 91 8.21 7.59 9.35
CA ARG A 91 9.43 7.58 8.55
C ARG A 91 10.50 6.75 9.26
N THR A 92 10.69 7.06 10.54
CA THR A 92 11.69 6.45 11.42
C THR A 92 11.27 6.59 12.89
N GLY A 93 12.12 6.14 13.79
CA GLY A 93 12.00 6.34 15.23
C GLY A 93 13.34 6.11 15.91
N GLY A 94 13.44 6.52 17.17
CA GLY A 94 14.69 6.44 17.91
C GLY A 94 14.46 6.38 19.40
N ARG A 95 15.56 6.29 20.15
CA ARG A 95 15.54 6.51 21.59
C ARG A 95 16.00 7.91 21.89
N TYR A 96 15.26 8.64 22.70
CA TYR A 96 15.74 9.93 23.22
C TYR A 96 16.61 9.69 24.46
N ARG A 97 17.51 10.62 24.70
CA ARG A 97 18.33 10.66 25.91
C ARG A 97 17.48 11.07 27.11
N THR A 98 17.65 10.37 28.23
CA THR A 98 16.91 10.60 29.48
C THR A 98 17.68 11.41 30.52
N ALA A 99 18.98 11.56 30.34
CA ALA A 99 19.84 12.33 31.25
C ALA A 99 20.82 13.20 30.46
N GLU A 100 20.95 14.45 30.89
CA GLU A 100 21.85 15.43 30.30
C GLU A 100 23.31 14.92 30.28
N THR A 101 24.05 15.22 29.22
CA THR A 101 25.49 14.92 29.17
C THR A 101 26.30 15.81 30.09
N VAL A 102 25.91 17.07 30.21
CA VAL A 102 26.43 18.10 31.10
C VAL A 102 25.25 18.85 31.71
N ALA A 103 25.29 19.12 33.00
CA ALA A 103 24.18 19.81 33.68
C ALA A 103 23.80 21.13 32.98
N GLY A 104 22.54 21.26 32.57
CA GLY A 104 21.97 22.41 31.89
C GLY A 104 22.20 22.49 30.38
N ASP A 105 22.67 21.42 29.75
CA ASP A 105 22.88 21.38 28.29
C ASP A 105 21.64 21.04 27.46
N ASN A 106 20.50 20.74 28.12
CA ASN A 106 19.22 20.38 27.48
C ASN A 106 19.35 19.23 26.46
N THR A 107 20.26 18.28 26.68
CA THR A 107 20.41 17.12 25.78
C THR A 107 19.41 16.00 26.09
N SER A 108 18.80 15.98 27.27
CA SER A 108 17.73 15.04 27.62
C SER A 108 16.36 15.65 27.40
N LEU A 109 15.41 14.82 26.95
CA LEU A 109 14.02 15.25 26.80
C LEU A 109 13.34 15.41 28.16
N ASN A 110 12.87 16.63 28.47
CA ASN A 110 12.19 16.93 29.73
C ASN A 110 10.65 16.90 29.60
N PHE A 111 9.97 16.21 30.51
CA PHE A 111 8.50 16.07 30.52
C PHE A 111 7.80 17.02 31.52
N ALA A 112 8.55 17.69 32.38
CA ALA A 112 8.02 18.63 33.37
C ALA A 112 7.88 20.06 32.84
N VAL A 113 8.56 20.39 31.74
CA VAL A 113 8.56 21.72 31.10
C VAL A 113 8.46 21.60 29.58
N ALA A 114 8.19 22.71 28.90
CA ALA A 114 8.24 22.74 27.45
C ALA A 114 9.69 22.72 26.97
N ASP A 115 10.04 21.69 26.21
CA ASP A 115 11.36 21.51 25.63
C ASP A 115 11.40 22.04 24.18
N THR A 116 12.59 22.44 23.74
CA THR A 116 12.83 22.90 22.36
C THR A 116 13.87 22.04 21.64
N THR A 117 14.54 21.13 22.34
CA THR A 117 15.55 20.26 21.76
C THR A 117 15.76 19.02 22.61
N PHE A 118 16.20 17.93 22.01
CA PHE A 118 16.68 16.76 22.73
C PHE A 118 17.65 15.97 21.86
N ASN A 119 18.46 15.12 22.47
CA ASN A 119 19.32 14.20 21.73
C ASN A 119 18.63 12.85 21.49
N MET A 120 18.74 12.35 20.26
CA MET A 120 18.51 10.96 19.90
C MET A 120 19.80 10.17 20.08
N LEU A 121 19.70 9.00 20.70
CA LEU A 121 20.80 8.04 20.78
C LEU A 121 21.09 7.47 19.39
N GLY A 122 22.30 7.72 18.89
CA GLY A 122 22.74 7.32 17.55
C GLY A 122 22.97 8.51 16.62
N GLN A 123 23.44 8.20 15.41
CA GLN A 123 23.77 9.19 14.39
C GLN A 123 22.78 9.10 13.25
N HIS A 124 22.16 10.23 12.94
CA HIS A 124 21.15 10.38 11.92
C HIS A 124 21.75 10.22 10.52
N SER A 125 23.00 10.66 10.29
CA SER A 125 23.67 10.51 9.00
C SER A 125 23.97 9.06 8.60
N LEU A 126 23.96 8.13 9.57
CA LEU A 126 24.16 6.70 9.31
C LEU A 126 22.89 5.98 8.85
N SER A 127 21.72 6.60 9.01
CA SER A 127 20.46 6.07 8.50
C SER A 127 20.36 6.27 6.97
N PRO A 128 19.69 5.35 6.26
CA PRO A 128 19.33 5.55 4.85
C PRO A 128 18.62 6.89 4.62
N ALA A 129 18.85 7.51 3.47
CA ALA A 129 18.33 8.86 3.17
C ALA A 129 16.79 8.97 3.27
N ASP A 130 16.06 7.89 2.97
CA ASP A 130 14.60 7.83 3.10
C ASP A 130 14.11 7.69 4.56
N GLN A 131 15.01 7.39 5.49
CA GLN A 131 14.74 7.27 6.93
C GLN A 131 15.31 8.44 7.74
N GLN A 132 16.03 9.35 7.09
CA GLN A 132 16.53 10.56 7.72
C GLN A 132 15.37 11.51 8.03
N ILE A 133 15.23 11.86 9.31
CA ILE A 133 14.46 12.99 9.86
C ILE A 133 14.72 14.30 9.08
N GLN A 134 13.66 14.98 8.67
CA GLN A 134 13.73 16.25 7.94
C GLN A 134 13.11 17.39 8.74
N ILE A 135 13.53 18.62 8.45
CA ILE A 135 12.85 19.81 8.98
C ILE A 135 11.41 19.81 8.49
N GLY A 136 10.46 20.04 9.40
CA GLY A 136 9.02 19.96 9.14
C GLY A 136 8.40 18.61 9.48
N ASP A 137 9.19 17.54 9.66
CA ASP A 137 8.67 16.28 10.21
C ASP A 137 8.08 16.50 11.60
N THR A 138 7.25 15.58 12.06
CA THR A 138 6.62 15.67 13.38
C THR A 138 7.14 14.56 14.29
N ILE A 139 7.74 14.92 15.41
CA ILE A 139 8.07 14.00 16.49
C ILE A 139 6.79 13.61 17.23
N ALA A 140 6.58 12.33 17.49
CA ALA A 140 5.54 11.81 18.36
C ALA A 140 6.18 11.00 19.49
N VAL A 141 5.86 11.35 20.74
CA VAL A 141 6.36 10.64 21.92
C VAL A 141 5.21 9.89 22.58
N TYR A 142 5.40 8.59 22.82
CA TYR A 142 4.46 7.73 23.54
C TYR A 142 2.99 7.84 23.08
N ASN A 143 2.73 7.52 21.81
CA ASN A 143 1.38 7.59 21.24
C ASN A 143 0.48 6.44 21.74
N LEU A 144 -0.47 6.78 22.61
CA LEU A 144 -1.42 5.82 23.19
C LEU A 144 -2.76 5.81 22.44
N GLY A 145 -3.01 6.78 21.55
CA GLY A 145 -4.28 6.87 20.82
C GLY A 145 -5.46 7.43 21.65
N ILE A 146 -5.21 7.84 22.89
CA ILE A 146 -6.20 8.43 23.81
C ILE A 146 -5.97 9.93 23.98
N ALA A 147 -6.99 10.66 24.44
CA ALA A 147 -6.87 12.08 24.77
C ALA A 147 -5.76 12.33 25.79
N GLY A 148 -4.93 13.33 25.54
CA GLY A 148 -3.72 13.63 26.30
C GLY A 148 -2.48 12.85 25.85
N ALA A 149 -2.60 11.91 24.92
CA ALA A 149 -1.48 11.13 24.36
C ALA A 149 -1.76 10.66 22.91
N SER A 150 -2.43 11.50 22.12
CA SER A 150 -2.83 11.20 20.75
C SER A 150 -2.23 12.17 19.74
N ALA A 151 -1.54 11.62 18.74
CA ALA A 151 -0.97 12.36 17.63
C ALA A 151 -2.06 12.97 16.75
N TYR A 152 -3.23 12.34 16.64
CA TYR A 152 -4.39 12.89 15.93
C TYR A 152 -4.89 14.21 16.55
N LEU A 153 -4.73 14.36 17.86
CA LEU A 153 -5.17 15.54 18.62
C LEU A 153 -4.04 16.57 18.82
N GLY A 154 -2.80 16.23 18.44
CA GLY A 154 -1.63 17.09 18.66
C GLY A 154 -1.10 17.07 20.10
N ASP A 155 -1.58 16.15 20.94
CA ASP A 155 -1.29 16.14 22.39
C ASP A 155 0.18 15.84 22.68
N ASN A 156 0.77 14.92 21.93
CA ASN A 156 2.09 14.35 22.17
C ASN A 156 3.01 14.50 20.94
N THR A 157 2.78 15.54 20.14
CA THR A 157 3.54 15.81 18.92
C THR A 157 4.20 17.19 18.91
N ALA A 158 5.32 17.31 18.21
CA ALA A 158 6.05 18.55 17.98
C ALA A 158 6.73 18.55 16.61
N ALA A 159 6.67 19.68 15.89
CA ALA A 159 7.34 19.81 14.59
C ALA A 159 8.87 19.95 14.76
N VAL A 160 9.64 19.27 13.92
CA VAL A 160 11.11 19.37 13.84
C VAL A 160 11.49 20.69 13.19
N THR A 161 12.34 21.45 13.86
CA THR A 161 12.85 22.75 13.40
C THR A 161 14.32 22.70 12.99
N GLY A 162 15.05 21.65 13.39
CA GLY A 162 16.45 21.47 13.05
C GLY A 162 16.94 20.07 13.44
N VAL A 163 17.93 19.56 12.70
CA VAL A 163 18.61 18.30 12.98
C VAL A 163 20.10 18.55 12.83
N THR A 164 20.86 18.33 13.90
CA THR A 164 22.32 18.48 13.91
C THR A 164 22.95 17.17 14.34
N ASP A 165 23.79 16.60 13.48
CA ASP A 165 24.46 15.33 13.78
C ASP A 165 25.79 15.56 14.51
N GLY A 166 26.10 14.65 15.44
CA GLY A 166 27.30 14.68 16.27
C GLY A 166 27.66 13.28 16.75
N ALA A 167 28.17 13.14 17.98
CA ALA A 167 28.26 11.83 18.63
C ALA A 167 26.86 11.22 18.86
N GLU A 168 25.89 12.11 19.08
CA GLU A 168 24.46 11.87 19.05
C GLU A 168 23.82 12.90 18.13
N THR A 169 22.62 12.60 17.64
CA THR A 169 21.85 13.57 16.86
C THR A 169 21.04 14.47 17.79
N THR A 170 21.29 15.77 17.74
CA THR A 170 20.43 16.78 18.36
C THR A 170 19.26 17.10 17.44
N ILE A 171 18.04 16.96 17.96
CA ILE A 171 16.78 17.26 17.27
C ILE A 171 16.17 18.49 17.92
N SER A 172 16.11 19.59 17.18
CA SER A 172 15.37 20.79 17.58
C SER A 172 13.91 20.66 17.17
N ILE A 173 13.00 21.06 18.06
CA ILE A 173 11.56 20.99 17.87
C ILE A 173 10.87 22.32 18.21
N ALA A 174 9.66 22.51 17.70
CA ALA A 174 8.75 23.51 18.23
C ALA A 174 8.51 23.25 19.72
N ALA A 175 8.48 24.31 20.53
CA ALA A 175 8.40 24.21 21.98
C ALA A 175 7.23 23.30 22.42
N LYS A 176 7.52 22.21 23.13
CA LYS A 176 6.52 21.22 23.51
C LYS A 176 6.84 20.62 24.88
N GLN A 177 5.85 20.65 25.77
CA GLN A 177 5.84 19.77 26.93
C GLN A 177 5.15 18.47 26.52
N PHE A 178 5.92 17.39 26.37
CA PHE A 178 5.31 16.09 26.11
C PHE A 178 4.60 15.60 27.39
N PRO A 179 3.39 15.05 27.26
CA PRO A 179 2.55 14.76 28.43
C PRO A 179 3.02 13.54 29.24
N LEU A 180 3.65 12.57 28.57
CA LEU A 180 4.01 11.29 29.15
C LEU A 180 5.34 10.79 28.57
N GLU A 181 6.16 10.21 29.44
CA GLU A 181 7.40 9.54 29.08
C GLU A 181 7.13 8.14 28.51
N SER A 182 7.83 7.77 27.43
CA SER A 182 7.79 6.39 26.93
C SER A 182 8.59 5.49 27.87
N GLY A 183 7.98 4.43 28.38
CA GLY A 183 8.67 3.44 29.24
C GLY A 183 9.83 2.71 28.55
N SER A 184 9.95 2.82 27.22
CA SER A 184 11.09 2.31 26.45
C SER A 184 12.00 3.40 25.90
N THR A 185 11.81 4.65 26.35
CA THR A 185 12.53 5.87 25.95
C THR A 185 12.44 6.17 24.46
N ARG A 186 11.34 5.79 23.80
CA ARG A 186 11.17 5.87 22.35
C ARG A 186 10.39 7.10 21.89
N PHE A 187 10.75 7.58 20.72
CA PHE A 187 9.95 8.50 19.92
C PHE A 187 9.84 7.98 18.49
N HIS A 188 8.84 8.48 17.77
CA HIS A 188 8.59 8.19 16.37
C HIS A 188 8.60 9.48 15.56
N VAL A 189 8.90 9.38 14.27
CA VAL A 189 8.97 10.51 13.35
C VAL A 189 7.94 10.31 12.26
N ILE A 190 7.02 11.26 12.16
CA ILE A 190 5.96 11.31 11.17
C ILE A 190 6.46 12.21 10.03
N PRO A 191 6.49 11.74 8.78
CA PRO A 191 7.00 12.53 7.66
C PRO A 191 6.10 13.73 7.36
N VAL A 192 6.70 14.88 7.05
CA VAL A 192 5.95 16.09 6.65
C VAL A 192 5.13 15.89 5.38
N GLU A 193 5.61 15.03 4.47
CA GLU A 193 4.97 14.72 3.19
C GLU A 193 3.80 13.76 3.31
N GLU A 194 3.70 13.00 4.41
CA GLU A 194 2.61 12.04 4.64
C GLU A 194 2.21 12.02 6.13
N GLN A 195 1.36 12.97 6.58
CA GLN A 195 0.96 13.00 8.01
C GLN A 195 -0.17 12.03 8.33
N VAL A 196 -1.12 11.83 7.41
CA VAL A 196 -2.16 10.80 7.53
C VAL A 196 -2.31 10.10 6.18
N VAL A 197 -2.35 8.77 6.20
CA VAL A 197 -2.63 7.94 5.02
C VAL A 197 -3.98 7.27 5.20
N ALA A 198 -4.82 7.36 4.16
CA ALA A 198 -6.13 6.71 4.12
C ALA A 198 -6.27 5.84 2.86
N TYR A 199 -6.77 4.63 3.03
CA TYR A 199 -7.24 3.77 1.96
C TYR A 199 -8.76 3.79 1.94
N VAL A 200 -9.36 4.18 0.82
CA VAL A 200 -10.80 4.36 0.73
C VAL A 200 -11.35 3.74 -0.55
N CYS A 201 -12.37 2.90 -0.42
CA CYS A 201 -13.09 2.36 -1.57
C CYS A 201 -14.30 3.21 -1.90
N THR A 202 -14.33 3.73 -3.13
CA THR A 202 -15.46 4.52 -3.64
C THR A 202 -15.46 4.52 -5.16
N GLY A 203 -16.65 4.61 -5.77
CA GLY A 203 -16.79 4.74 -7.22
C GLY A 203 -16.16 3.61 -8.04
N GLY A 204 -16.10 2.39 -7.50
CA GLY A 204 -15.47 1.25 -8.17
C GLY A 204 -13.94 1.21 -8.08
N ASN A 205 -13.33 2.06 -7.25
CA ASN A 205 -11.89 2.19 -7.11
C ASN A 205 -11.46 2.13 -5.64
N LEU A 206 -10.25 1.65 -5.40
CA LEU A 206 -9.52 1.81 -4.14
C LEU A 206 -8.55 2.97 -4.31
N HIS A 207 -8.70 4.02 -3.50
CA HIS A 207 -7.81 5.18 -3.47
C HIS A 207 -6.81 5.06 -2.32
N ARG A 208 -5.59 5.57 -2.51
CA ARG A 208 -4.64 5.87 -1.42
C ARG A 208 -4.50 7.38 -1.29
N THR A 209 -5.11 7.96 -0.29
CA THR A 209 -5.06 9.39 0.00
C THR A 209 -3.99 9.70 1.04
N VAL A 210 -3.34 10.85 0.88
CA VAL A 210 -2.40 11.41 1.83
C VAL A 210 -2.91 12.79 2.24
N THR A 211 -2.97 13.03 3.54
CA THR A 211 -3.25 14.34 4.14
C THR A 211 -1.95 14.90 4.71
N THR A 212 -1.66 16.17 4.40
CA THR A 212 -0.51 16.93 4.90
C THR A 212 -0.97 18.23 5.53
N GLY A 213 -0.16 18.78 6.43
CA GLY A 213 -0.47 19.98 7.22
C GLY A 213 -1.59 19.81 8.26
N SER A 214 -2.16 18.61 8.40
CA SER A 214 -3.24 18.30 9.34
C SER A 214 -3.22 16.82 9.70
N PHE A 215 -3.40 16.55 11.00
CA PHE A 215 -3.72 15.22 11.50
C PHE A 215 -5.23 14.95 11.53
N ASN A 216 -6.05 15.99 11.42
CA ASN A 216 -7.49 15.82 11.31
C ASN A 216 -7.85 15.39 9.90
N SER A 217 -8.19 14.11 9.75
CA SER A 217 -8.56 13.46 8.51
C SER A 217 -9.68 12.46 8.82
N THR A 218 -10.65 12.34 7.93
CA THR A 218 -11.75 11.37 8.04
C THR A 218 -11.97 10.71 6.69
N CYS A 219 -11.00 9.90 6.26
CA CYS A 219 -11.09 9.15 5.01
C CYS A 219 -11.30 10.03 3.74
N PRO A 220 -10.48 11.07 3.51
CA PRO A 220 -10.58 11.86 2.30
C PRO A 220 -10.32 11.00 1.05
N VAL A 221 -11.01 11.32 -0.04
CA VAL A 221 -10.86 10.65 -1.34
C VAL A 221 -10.31 11.64 -2.37
N SER A 222 -9.08 12.07 -2.18
CA SER A 222 -8.35 12.96 -3.10
C SER A 222 -7.10 12.32 -3.70
N GLY A 223 -6.75 11.11 -3.25
CA GLY A 223 -5.55 10.40 -3.68
C GLY A 223 -5.70 9.63 -4.99
N PRO A 224 -4.57 9.17 -5.56
CA PRO A 224 -4.56 8.33 -6.76
C PRO A 224 -5.29 7.00 -6.55
N VAL A 225 -5.81 6.46 -7.65
CA VAL A 225 -6.38 5.11 -7.72
C VAL A 225 -5.25 4.09 -7.61
N LEU A 226 -5.35 3.19 -6.64
CA LEU A 226 -4.46 2.06 -6.43
C LEU A 226 -4.95 0.79 -7.12
N ALA A 227 -6.27 0.56 -7.12
CA ALA A 227 -6.91 -0.54 -7.83
C ALA A 227 -8.24 -0.07 -8.41
N ALA A 228 -8.52 -0.47 -9.65
CA ALA A 228 -9.82 -0.26 -10.30
C ALA A 228 -10.66 -1.54 -10.26
N ASN A 229 -11.92 -1.45 -10.69
CA ASN A 229 -12.87 -2.57 -10.71
C ASN A 229 -13.15 -3.16 -9.32
N VAL A 230 -13.05 -2.35 -8.28
CA VAL A 230 -13.34 -2.74 -6.90
C VAL A 230 -14.86 -2.74 -6.70
N GLY A 231 -15.46 -3.93 -6.60
CA GLY A 231 -16.87 -4.09 -6.27
C GLY A 231 -17.16 -3.72 -4.83
N SER A 232 -16.30 -4.17 -3.91
CA SER A 232 -16.35 -3.78 -2.50
C SER A 232 -14.99 -3.95 -1.84
N CYS A 233 -14.76 -3.21 -0.76
CA CYS A 233 -13.73 -3.58 0.20
C CYS A 233 -14.24 -3.39 1.61
N THR A 234 -13.64 -4.17 2.52
CA THR A 234 -13.94 -4.13 3.93
C THR A 234 -12.64 -4.14 4.70
N PHE A 235 -12.49 -3.19 5.59
CA PHE A 235 -11.39 -3.10 6.55
C PHE A 235 -11.95 -3.32 7.95
N VAL A 236 -11.30 -4.20 8.71
CA VAL A 236 -11.60 -4.40 10.13
C VAL A 236 -10.30 -4.26 10.88
N TYR A 237 -10.27 -3.35 11.85
CA TYR A 237 -9.16 -3.23 12.77
C TYR A 237 -9.57 -3.75 14.15
N SER A 238 -8.86 -4.76 14.63
CA SER A 238 -8.97 -5.27 16.00
C SER A 238 -7.66 -5.02 16.73
N GLY A 239 -7.52 -3.81 17.27
CA GLY A 239 -6.51 -3.49 18.26
C GLY A 239 -7.20 -2.89 19.48
N SER A 240 -6.84 -3.37 20.68
CA SER A 240 -7.13 -2.65 21.91
C SER A 240 -5.91 -1.84 22.33
N ASP A 241 -6.12 -0.72 23.00
CA ASP A 241 -5.05 0.19 23.45
C ASP A 241 -4.03 -0.49 24.39
N LEU A 242 -4.36 -1.68 24.92
CA LEU A 242 -3.53 -2.47 25.83
C LEU A 242 -2.76 -3.61 25.14
N GLN A 243 -3.02 -3.89 23.86
CA GLN A 243 -2.35 -4.96 23.12
C GLN A 243 -1.22 -4.38 22.26
N ARG A 244 0.00 -4.87 22.50
CA ARG A 244 1.21 -4.49 21.73
C ARG A 244 1.13 -4.84 20.24
N ASN A 245 0.21 -5.72 19.86
CA ASN A 245 -0.02 -6.13 18.49
C ASN A 245 -1.50 -5.92 18.16
N GLY A 246 -1.79 -5.13 17.13
CA GLY A 246 -3.10 -5.03 16.51
C GLY A 246 -3.18 -5.88 15.24
N LEU A 247 -4.40 -6.14 14.75
CA LEU A 247 -4.63 -6.83 13.48
C LEU A 247 -5.52 -5.98 12.59
N VAL A 248 -5.08 -5.77 11.35
CA VAL A 248 -5.93 -5.22 10.28
C VAL A 248 -6.28 -6.35 9.33
N GLN A 249 -7.57 -6.62 9.18
CA GLN A 249 -8.12 -7.51 8.17
C GLN A 249 -8.54 -6.67 6.96
N ILE A 250 -8.07 -7.08 5.79
CA ILE A 250 -8.34 -6.44 4.50
C ILE A 250 -9.05 -7.46 3.63
N GLN A 251 -10.28 -7.14 3.23
CA GLN A 251 -10.99 -7.85 2.17
C GLN A 251 -11.18 -6.94 0.97
N LEU A 252 -10.77 -7.41 -0.21
CA LEU A 252 -10.90 -6.70 -1.47
C LEU A 252 -11.59 -7.58 -2.51
N ASP A 253 -12.75 -7.13 -2.99
CA ASP A 253 -13.54 -7.80 -4.01
C ASP A 253 -13.45 -7.01 -5.31
N LEU A 254 -12.81 -7.58 -6.33
CA LEU A 254 -12.73 -7.01 -7.67
C LEU A 254 -13.66 -7.76 -8.61
N ASN A 255 -14.20 -7.06 -9.61
CA ASN A 255 -15.07 -7.65 -10.61
C ASN A 255 -14.85 -6.99 -11.97
N SER A 256 -14.54 -7.78 -12.99
CA SER A 256 -14.53 -7.33 -14.39
C SER A 256 -15.33 -8.30 -15.24
N ASN A 257 -16.29 -7.80 -16.03
CA ASN A 257 -17.11 -8.61 -16.95
C ASN A 257 -17.72 -9.88 -16.29
N ASN A 258 -18.32 -9.73 -15.11
CA ASN A 258 -18.90 -10.83 -14.31
C ASN A 258 -17.89 -11.87 -13.81
N GLU A 259 -16.59 -11.56 -13.80
CA GLU A 259 -15.57 -12.37 -13.18
C GLU A 259 -15.14 -11.78 -11.83
N PRO A 260 -15.61 -12.36 -10.71
CA PRO A 260 -15.24 -11.89 -9.38
C PRO A 260 -13.92 -12.51 -8.91
N VAL A 261 -13.08 -11.69 -8.27
CA VAL A 261 -11.92 -12.11 -7.50
C VAL A 261 -12.04 -11.51 -6.11
N ARG A 262 -11.98 -12.38 -5.08
CA ARG A 262 -11.98 -11.98 -3.67
C ARG A 262 -10.62 -12.30 -3.08
N LEU A 263 -9.99 -11.29 -2.47
CA LEU A 263 -8.76 -11.46 -1.72
C LEU A 263 -9.00 -11.09 -0.25
N TYR A 264 -8.47 -11.92 0.65
CA TYR A 264 -8.45 -11.69 2.08
C TYR A 264 -7.00 -11.69 2.57
N HIS A 265 -6.64 -10.70 3.39
CA HIS A 265 -5.31 -10.59 3.95
C HIS A 265 -5.33 -9.98 5.35
N GLU A 266 -4.44 -10.47 6.20
CA GLU A 266 -4.27 -9.95 7.56
C GLU A 266 -2.89 -9.32 7.71
N VAL A 267 -2.85 -8.16 8.34
CA VAL A 267 -1.64 -7.39 8.58
C VAL A 267 -1.52 -7.14 10.07
N HIS A 268 -0.42 -7.60 10.66
CA HIS A 268 -0.07 -7.25 12.03
C HIS A 268 0.39 -5.79 12.13
N VAL A 269 -0.14 -5.08 13.11
CA VAL A 269 0.21 -3.70 13.46
C VAL A 269 1.04 -3.72 14.74
N ASN A 270 2.17 -3.01 14.75
CA ASN A 270 3.00 -2.85 15.93
C ASN A 270 2.51 -1.67 16.78
N ASN A 271 1.84 -1.98 17.89
CA ASN A 271 1.34 -1.01 18.87
C ASN A 271 2.27 -0.94 20.09
N SER A 272 3.58 -0.77 19.84
CA SER A 272 4.58 -0.55 20.89
C SER A 272 5.07 0.91 20.88
N PRO A 273 4.36 1.83 21.56
CA PRO A 273 4.74 3.23 21.67
C PRO A 273 6.02 3.49 22.48
#